data_AF-A0A8J7BWH4-F1
#
_entry.id   AF-A0A8J7BWH4-F1
#
_cell.length_a   1.000
_cell.length_b   1.000
_cell.length_c   1.000
_cell.angle_alpha   90.00
_cell.angle_beta   90.00
_cell.angle_gamma   90.00
#
_symmetry.space_group_name_H-M   'P 1'
#
loop_
_entity.id
_entity.type
_entity.pdbx_description
1 polymer ?
#
loop_
_entity_poly.entity_id
_entity_poly.type
_entity_poly.pdbx_seq_one_letter_code
_entity_poly.pdbx_strand_id
1 'polypeptide(L)'
;MANSDCIKINYKSSSAEDLCSLVGLAKKPAPVTKPPLFQTTDDAPVMTSHPYLSGAQACLGKTLWDTIEGIPCFRRFFGQGFIEHNIIKENPETNRIELVAGNAAWEIIQKFNPEVAYMFLVFASCATDLDQPWSGAFTIKGTDLIKTFGWSNRTDLSLGNKLKKLGHLALQVAHLSITINELDLKRMKYSAEIQAMWRLKLRYEGDVSPTVEHNQPNKVSNETDEPTELFITVGANDWVRPFQDLENYRSLYEYGLLAKSTLQINPYQNPMAAKLAVFLTIMSRIKIDGEYKVETLLKRIGYLSEIQLQELQSKSNRYKRKELIEQWDNALLTLQDLGWQISFEPVTYPESIQPNWTLPDDKHTEGKRRPDKWLDIWLEAKVIIKPTAKIQEKLEAINAPALPISKPKPEQKLQTVLTESKHSQPTQQQDTAVEDSQKLIPGWALSEALKLRGWTKSHLAERLGLQKSLPGKWINGTRKIQPLHQKLLWEWLAPELNQVMSD
;
A
#
# COMPACT_ATOMS: atom_id res chain seq x y z
N MET A 1 47.36 38.76 12.23
CA MET A 1 47.09 38.74 10.78
C MET A 1 46.33 37.47 10.48
N ALA A 2 45.00 37.55 10.43
CA ALA A 2 44.13 36.39 10.22
C ALA A 2 43.87 36.24 8.71
N ASN A 3 44.25 35.08 8.16
CA ASN A 3 43.88 34.67 6.80
C ASN A 3 42.35 34.60 6.72
N SER A 4 41.76 35.50 5.92
CA SER A 4 40.38 35.38 5.49
C SER A 4 40.34 34.32 4.39
N ASP A 5 39.74 33.16 4.68
CA ASP A 5 39.49 32.12 3.68
C ASP A 5 38.50 32.65 2.65
N CYS A 6 39.03 33.28 1.60
CA CYS A 6 38.28 33.66 0.42
C CYS A 6 37.92 32.39 -0.36
N ILE A 7 36.63 32.09 -0.46
CA ILE A 7 36.10 31.10 -1.41
C ILE A 7 36.47 31.59 -2.81
N LYS A 8 37.45 30.94 -3.45
CA LYS A 8 37.77 31.16 -4.86
C LYS A 8 36.69 30.50 -5.71
N ILE A 9 35.67 31.27 -6.09
CA ILE A 9 34.68 30.85 -7.07
C ILE A 9 35.36 30.85 -8.46
N ASN A 10 35.34 29.72 -9.15
CA ASN A 10 35.90 29.61 -10.51
C ASN A 10 34.91 30.22 -11.52
N TYR A 11 35.08 31.50 -11.83
CA TYR A 11 34.21 32.27 -12.74
C TYR A 11 34.17 31.75 -14.19
N LYS A 12 35.07 30.84 -14.58
CA LYS A 12 35.14 30.37 -15.98
C LYS A 12 34.11 29.30 -16.35
N SER A 13 33.38 28.74 -15.37
CA SER A 13 32.40 27.66 -15.61
C SER A 13 31.01 27.90 -15.03
N SER A 14 30.78 29.03 -14.35
CA SER A 14 29.50 29.32 -13.70
C SER A 14 28.67 30.27 -14.55
N SER A 15 27.41 29.93 -14.84
CA SER A 15 26.50 30.84 -15.54
C SER A 15 26.15 32.04 -14.64
N ALA A 16 25.75 33.16 -15.25
CA ALA A 16 25.25 34.32 -14.50
C ALA A 16 24.06 33.95 -13.60
N GLU A 17 23.23 32.99 -14.03
CA GLU A 17 22.11 32.44 -13.27
C GLU A 17 22.57 31.67 -12.02
N ASP A 18 23.63 30.87 -12.14
CA ASP A 18 24.20 30.14 -10.99
C ASP A 18 24.73 31.12 -9.95
N LEU A 19 25.44 32.16 -10.39
CA LEU A 19 25.95 33.22 -9.54
C LEU A 19 24.80 33.99 -8.88
N CYS A 20 23.78 34.42 -9.63
CA CYS A 20 22.60 35.10 -9.09
C CYS A 20 21.82 34.23 -8.09
N SER A 21 21.76 32.91 -8.29
CA SER A 21 21.15 31.99 -7.35
C SER A 21 21.96 31.85 -6.06
N LEU A 22 23.30 31.91 -6.16
CA LEU A 22 24.23 31.81 -5.03
C LEU A 22 24.16 33.04 -4.11
N VAL A 23 23.91 34.23 -4.69
CA VAL A 23 23.75 35.50 -3.94
C VAL A 23 22.29 35.82 -3.59
N GLY A 24 21.34 34.91 -3.86
CA GLY A 24 19.91 35.12 -3.53
C GLY A 24 19.19 36.16 -4.41
N LEU A 25 19.79 36.57 -5.54
CA LEU A 25 19.22 37.54 -6.47
C LEU A 25 18.24 36.91 -7.48
N ALA A 26 18.28 35.59 -7.65
CA ALA A 26 17.32 34.84 -8.46
C ALA A 26 16.60 33.79 -7.61
N LYS A 27 15.28 33.95 -7.42
CA LYS A 27 14.44 32.89 -6.85
C LYS A 27 14.34 31.75 -7.87
N LYS A 28 14.84 30.56 -7.52
CA LYS A 28 14.60 29.36 -8.34
C LYS A 28 13.09 29.20 -8.53
N PRO A 29 12.60 28.88 -9.74
CA PRO A 29 11.18 28.69 -9.96
C PRO A 29 10.65 27.61 -9.01
N ALA A 30 9.47 27.88 -8.44
CA ALA A 30 8.78 26.91 -7.59
C ALA A 30 8.56 25.61 -8.40
N PRO A 31 8.83 24.43 -7.81
CA PRO A 31 8.64 23.18 -8.52
C PRO A 31 7.15 22.98 -8.83
N VAL A 32 6.86 22.35 -9.96
CA VAL A 32 5.49 21.97 -10.32
C VAL A 32 5.00 20.93 -9.31
N THR A 33 3.85 21.19 -8.68
CA THR A 33 3.31 20.34 -7.62
C THR A 33 2.01 19.68 -8.04
N LYS A 34 1.77 18.47 -7.54
CA LYS A 34 0.45 17.83 -7.65
C LYS A 34 -0.61 18.67 -6.92
N PRO A 35 -1.87 18.64 -7.38
CA PRO A 35 -2.96 19.22 -6.59
C PRO A 35 -3.05 18.51 -5.24
N PRO A 36 -3.45 19.20 -4.16
CA PRO A 36 -3.74 18.57 -2.88
C PRO A 36 -4.64 17.34 -3.02
N LEU A 37 -4.34 16.30 -2.25
CA LEU A 37 -5.27 15.17 -2.09
C LEU A 37 -6.59 15.68 -1.50
N PHE A 38 -7.70 15.01 -1.87
CA PHE A 38 -9.05 15.29 -1.35
C PHE A 38 -9.62 16.68 -1.68
N GLN A 39 -9.30 17.23 -2.85
CA GLN A 39 -9.91 18.48 -3.33
C GLN A 39 -11.40 18.34 -3.67
N THR A 40 -11.78 17.23 -4.30
CA THR A 40 -13.12 17.02 -4.86
C THR A 40 -13.92 15.98 -4.08
N THR A 41 -13.25 15.01 -3.49
CA THR A 41 -13.83 13.90 -2.74
C THR A 41 -13.08 13.68 -1.43
N ASP A 42 -13.76 13.13 -0.41
CA ASP A 42 -13.14 12.77 0.88
C ASP A 42 -12.41 11.42 0.84
N ASP A 43 -12.26 10.84 -0.34
CA ASP A 43 -11.50 9.62 -0.60
C ASP A 43 -10.59 9.77 -1.83
N ALA A 44 -9.49 9.01 -1.84
CA ALA A 44 -8.50 8.98 -2.91
C ALA A 44 -8.02 7.54 -3.16
N PRO A 45 -7.66 7.16 -4.39
CA PRO A 45 -7.10 5.84 -4.66
C PRO A 45 -5.74 5.68 -3.96
N VAL A 46 -5.44 4.47 -3.49
CA VAL A 46 -4.17 4.15 -2.83
C VAL A 46 -3.72 2.73 -3.17
N MET A 47 -2.44 2.53 -3.46
CA MET A 47 -1.90 1.18 -3.72
C MET A 47 -2.03 0.30 -2.47
N THR A 48 -2.61 -0.89 -2.64
CA THR A 48 -2.88 -1.82 -1.52
C THR A 48 -2.23 -3.19 -1.66
N SER A 49 -1.36 -3.35 -2.66
CA SER A 49 -0.66 -4.62 -2.87
C SER A 49 0.28 -4.96 -1.70
N HIS A 50 0.72 -6.23 -1.63
CA HIS A 50 1.49 -6.75 -0.51
C HIS A 50 2.70 -5.89 -0.08
N PRO A 51 3.52 -5.33 -1.00
CA PRO A 51 4.60 -4.39 -0.64
C PRO A 51 4.12 -3.15 0.12
N TYR A 52 3.01 -2.56 -0.30
CA TYR A 52 2.45 -1.36 0.34
C TYR A 52 1.80 -1.70 1.68
N LEU A 53 1.17 -2.86 1.79
CA LEU A 53 0.65 -3.37 3.07
C LEU A 53 1.77 -3.56 4.10
N SER A 54 2.85 -4.27 3.73
CA SER A 54 3.96 -4.49 4.65
C SER A 54 4.70 -3.19 4.96
N GLY A 55 4.89 -2.31 3.98
CA GLY A 55 5.55 -1.02 4.19
C GLY A 55 4.78 -0.09 5.14
N ALA A 56 3.47 0.06 4.93
CA ALA A 56 2.64 0.89 5.82
C ALA A 56 2.62 0.34 7.26
N GLN A 57 2.60 -0.99 7.41
CA GLN A 57 2.68 -1.62 8.73
C GLN A 57 4.04 -1.41 9.39
N ALA A 58 5.14 -1.52 8.65
CA ALA A 58 6.47 -1.30 9.17
C ALA A 58 6.59 0.11 9.79
N CYS A 59 5.91 1.10 9.22
CA CYS A 59 5.84 2.47 9.73
C CYS A 59 4.97 2.66 11.00
N LEU A 60 4.15 1.68 11.42
CA LEU A 60 3.23 1.84 12.57
C LEU A 60 3.94 1.90 13.92
N GLY A 61 5.18 1.39 14.01
CA GLY A 61 6.02 1.57 15.18
C GLY A 61 6.92 0.38 15.52
N LYS A 62 7.83 0.61 16.47
CA LYS A 62 8.91 -0.31 16.85
C LYS A 62 8.49 -1.71 17.29
N THR A 63 7.28 -1.87 17.84
CA THR A 63 6.84 -3.15 18.44
C THR A 63 6.58 -4.24 17.41
N LEU A 64 6.54 -3.87 16.14
CA LEU A 64 6.41 -4.80 15.02
C LEU A 64 7.75 -5.29 14.47
N TRP A 65 8.85 -4.65 14.86
CA TRP A 65 10.18 -4.93 14.35
C TRP A 65 10.89 -5.96 15.24
N ASP A 66 11.58 -6.89 14.58
CA ASP A 66 12.42 -7.90 15.21
C ASP A 66 13.89 -7.66 14.91
N THR A 67 14.77 -8.46 15.52
CA THR A 67 16.20 -8.48 15.19
C THR A 67 16.54 -9.81 14.55
N ILE A 68 17.07 -9.77 13.32
CA ILE A 68 17.56 -10.95 12.59
C ILE A 68 19.04 -10.73 12.36
N GLU A 69 19.88 -11.63 12.89
CA GLU A 69 21.34 -11.55 12.76
C GLU A 69 21.93 -10.18 13.22
N GLY A 70 21.33 -9.57 14.24
CA GLY A 70 21.75 -8.26 14.78
C GLY A 70 21.26 -7.05 13.97
N ILE A 71 20.49 -7.27 12.90
CA ILE A 71 19.95 -6.22 12.03
C ILE A 71 18.45 -6.08 12.30
N PRO A 72 17.96 -4.86 12.59
CA PRO A 72 16.53 -4.62 12.72
C PRO A 72 15.80 -4.93 11.41
N CYS A 73 14.74 -5.73 11.52
CA CYS A 73 14.01 -6.24 10.38
C CYS A 73 12.51 -6.31 10.71
N PHE A 74 11.69 -5.83 9.78
CA PHE A 74 10.26 -6.13 9.74
C PHE A 74 9.99 -7.08 8.58
N ARG A 75 9.56 -8.31 8.87
CA ARG A 75 9.31 -9.35 7.86
C ARG A 75 7.86 -9.80 7.88
N ARG A 76 7.24 -9.85 6.70
CA ARG A 76 5.88 -10.36 6.51
C ARG A 76 5.85 -11.47 5.47
N PHE A 77 5.29 -12.62 5.86
CA PHE A 77 5.12 -13.77 4.99
C PHE A 77 3.83 -13.70 4.18
N PHE A 78 3.92 -14.12 2.92
CA PHE A 78 2.83 -14.20 1.95
C PHE A 78 2.93 -15.53 1.20
N GLY A 79 2.21 -16.55 1.68
CA GLY A 79 2.36 -17.92 1.18
C GLY A 79 3.75 -18.48 1.54
N GLN A 80 4.51 -18.90 0.54
CA GLN A 80 5.89 -19.39 0.72
C GLN A 80 6.94 -18.28 0.66
N GLY A 81 6.58 -17.10 0.13
CA GLY A 81 7.47 -15.95 0.04
C GLY A 81 7.34 -15.01 1.23
N PHE A 82 8.20 -13.99 1.26
CA PHE A 82 8.12 -12.91 2.24
C PHE A 82 8.54 -11.57 1.64
N ILE A 83 8.09 -10.50 2.29
CA ILE A 83 8.61 -9.15 2.10
C ILE A 83 9.28 -8.74 3.40
N GLU A 84 10.48 -8.22 3.27
CA GLU A 84 11.31 -7.75 4.37
C GLU A 84 11.61 -6.27 4.18
N HIS A 85 11.58 -5.54 5.29
CA HIS A 85 11.94 -4.15 5.38
C HIS A 85 13.05 -3.99 6.41
N ASN A 86 14.08 -3.24 6.04
CA ASN A 86 15.19 -2.83 6.90
C ASN A 86 15.29 -1.29 6.86
N ILE A 87 16.26 -0.77 7.61
CA ILE A 87 16.56 0.66 7.61
C ILE A 87 17.76 0.92 6.73
N ILE A 88 17.61 1.86 5.82
CA ILE A 88 18.65 2.30 4.89
C ILE A 88 18.84 3.81 4.98
N LYS A 89 20.00 4.26 4.49
CA LYS A 89 20.26 5.67 4.18
C LYS A 89 20.88 5.77 2.80
N GLU A 90 20.52 6.82 2.08
CA GLU A 90 21.22 7.17 0.85
C GLU A 90 22.46 7.99 1.23
N ASN A 91 23.62 7.55 0.77
CA ASN A 91 24.87 8.29 0.92
C ASN A 91 24.86 9.44 -0.10
N PRO A 92 24.87 10.71 0.35
CA PRO A 92 24.74 11.86 -0.54
C PRO A 92 25.95 12.07 -1.47
N GLU A 93 27.11 11.50 -1.15
CA GLU A 93 28.32 11.63 -1.97
C GLU A 93 28.37 10.59 -3.09
N THR A 94 27.86 9.38 -2.82
CA THR A 94 27.94 8.26 -3.76
C THR A 94 26.60 7.91 -4.42
N ASN A 95 25.49 8.50 -3.95
CA ASN A 95 24.11 8.12 -4.27
C ASN A 95 23.86 6.61 -4.12
N ARG A 96 24.57 5.96 -3.19
CA ARG A 96 24.40 4.53 -2.88
C ARG A 96 23.54 4.36 -1.65
N ILE A 97 22.77 3.28 -1.67
CA ILE A 97 21.94 2.87 -0.54
C ILE A 97 22.83 2.05 0.42
N GLU A 98 22.91 2.49 1.66
CA GLU A 98 23.64 1.83 2.73
C GLU A 98 22.67 1.29 3.78
N LEU A 99 22.85 0.04 4.16
CA LEU A 99 22.09 -0.58 5.25
C LEU A 99 22.54 0.01 6.59
N VAL A 100 21.60 0.50 7.37
CA VAL A 100 21.83 0.94 8.74
C VAL A 100 21.55 -0.22 9.68
N ALA A 101 22.49 -0.51 10.58
CA ALA A 101 22.38 -1.61 11.55
C ALA A 101 22.53 -1.11 13.00
N GLY A 102 22.25 -2.01 13.96
CA GLY A 102 22.45 -1.76 15.39
C GLY A 102 21.64 -0.58 15.93
N ASN A 103 22.26 0.19 16.84
CA ASN A 103 21.57 1.26 17.56
C ASN A 103 21.06 2.39 16.63
N ALA A 104 21.82 2.73 15.59
CA ALA A 104 21.43 3.79 14.65
C ALA A 104 20.13 3.45 13.88
N ALA A 105 19.93 2.17 13.55
CA ALA A 105 18.68 1.71 12.93
C ALA A 105 17.52 1.75 13.93
N TRP A 106 17.76 1.33 15.17
CA TRP A 106 16.75 1.40 16.23
C TRP A 106 16.34 2.84 16.57
N GLU A 107 17.25 3.81 16.53
CA GLU A 107 16.92 5.24 16.72
C GLU A 107 15.96 5.76 15.64
N ILE A 108 16.06 5.24 14.41
CA ILE A 108 15.11 5.57 13.34
C ILE A 108 13.77 4.89 13.61
N ILE A 109 13.78 3.58 13.90
CA ILE A 109 12.57 2.78 14.14
C ILE A 109 11.79 3.29 15.37
N GLN A 110 12.47 3.79 16.40
CA GLN A 110 11.82 4.37 17.58
C GLN A 110 10.96 5.58 17.25
N LYS A 111 11.25 6.28 16.15
CA LYS A 111 10.48 7.42 15.70
C LYS A 111 9.30 7.04 14.79
N PHE A 112 9.18 5.76 14.40
CA PHE A 112 8.03 5.28 13.65
C PHE A 112 6.76 5.31 14.51
N ASN A 113 5.72 5.89 13.93
CA ASN A 113 4.43 6.13 14.56
C ASN A 113 3.35 6.25 13.46
N PRO A 114 2.06 6.36 13.82
CA PRO A 114 1.00 6.44 12.81
C PRO A 114 1.14 7.61 11.83
N GLU A 115 1.73 8.75 12.21
CA GLU A 115 1.95 9.88 11.28
C GLU A 115 2.97 9.52 10.17
N VAL A 116 3.96 8.67 10.47
CA VAL A 116 4.87 8.12 9.46
C VAL A 116 4.09 7.26 8.47
N ALA A 117 3.18 6.43 8.98
CA ALA A 117 2.31 5.62 8.13
C ALA A 117 1.29 6.47 7.35
N TYR A 118 0.84 7.60 7.88
CA TYR A 118 0.02 8.58 7.12
C TYR A 118 0.79 9.15 5.94
N MET A 119 2.05 9.56 6.16
CA MET A 119 2.92 10.02 5.08
C MET A 119 3.14 8.92 4.03
N PHE A 120 3.34 7.68 4.46
CA PHE A 120 3.44 6.52 3.58
C PHE A 120 2.19 6.34 2.71
N LEU A 121 1.00 6.41 3.31
CA LEU A 121 -0.28 6.29 2.57
C LEU A 121 -0.47 7.43 1.58
N VAL A 122 -0.05 8.65 1.92
CA VAL A 122 -0.05 9.78 0.99
C VAL A 122 0.88 9.52 -0.19
N PHE A 123 2.09 9.01 0.05
CA PHE A 123 3.02 8.68 -1.04
C PHE A 123 2.44 7.60 -1.94
N ALA A 124 1.87 6.54 -1.37
CA ALA A 124 1.20 5.47 -2.11
C ALA A 124 0.00 5.98 -2.92
N SER A 125 -0.79 6.90 -2.36
CA SER A 125 -1.93 7.51 -3.04
C SER A 125 -1.47 8.38 -4.22
N CYS A 126 -0.53 9.31 -3.99
CA CYS A 126 0.01 10.15 -5.06
C CYS A 126 0.73 9.35 -6.16
N ALA A 127 1.37 8.22 -5.83
CA ALA A 127 1.97 7.32 -6.81
C ALA A 127 0.92 6.60 -7.66
N THR A 128 -0.25 6.30 -7.09
CA THR A 128 -1.37 5.64 -7.81
C THR A 128 -1.88 6.52 -8.96
N ASP A 129 -1.89 7.83 -8.77
CA ASP A 129 -2.32 8.82 -9.77
C ASP A 129 -1.23 9.18 -10.79
N LEU A 130 -0.18 8.37 -10.94
CA LEU A 130 0.82 8.56 -12.00
C LEU A 130 0.49 7.65 -13.18
N ASP A 131 0.72 8.15 -14.39
CA ASP A 131 0.62 7.32 -15.61
C ASP A 131 1.58 6.13 -15.57
N GLN A 132 2.75 6.34 -14.96
CA GLN A 132 3.74 5.31 -14.69
C GLN A 132 4.15 5.34 -13.21
N PRO A 133 3.42 4.62 -12.33
CA PRO A 133 3.69 4.59 -10.89
C PRO A 133 5.10 4.12 -10.50
N TRP A 134 5.81 3.44 -11.42
CA TRP A 134 7.10 2.79 -11.21
C TRP A 134 8.34 3.63 -11.61
N SER A 135 8.14 4.69 -12.39
CA SER A 135 9.22 5.55 -12.92
C SER A 135 8.94 7.03 -12.69
N GLY A 136 7.67 7.39 -12.50
CA GLY A 136 7.28 8.76 -12.25
C GLY A 136 7.72 9.26 -10.88
N ALA A 137 7.85 10.58 -10.80
CA ALA A 137 8.00 11.30 -9.55
C ALA A 137 6.87 12.32 -9.44
N PHE A 138 6.52 12.66 -8.21
CA PHE A 138 5.56 13.71 -7.90
C PHE A 138 6.11 14.63 -6.82
N THR A 139 5.65 15.87 -6.81
CA THR A 139 6.00 16.85 -5.77
C THR A 139 4.74 17.30 -5.04
N ILE A 140 4.80 17.29 -3.71
CA ILE A 140 3.72 17.75 -2.82
C ILE A 140 4.17 19.00 -2.07
N LYS A 141 3.27 19.96 -1.87
CA LYS A 141 3.47 21.10 -0.97
C LYS A 141 3.18 20.72 0.48
N GLY A 142 4.04 21.17 1.39
CA GLY A 142 3.91 20.95 2.82
C GLY A 142 2.67 21.62 3.40
N THR A 143 2.35 22.84 2.95
CA THR A 143 1.13 23.55 3.38
C THR A 143 -0.16 22.80 3.03
N ASP A 144 -0.19 22.06 1.93
CA ASP A 144 -1.31 21.21 1.56
C ASP A 144 -1.38 19.96 2.43
N LEU A 145 -0.23 19.33 2.75
CA LEU A 145 -0.16 18.21 3.69
C LEU A 145 -0.61 18.59 5.11
N ILE A 146 -0.34 19.81 5.57
CA ILE A 146 -0.84 20.31 6.86
C ILE A 146 -2.37 20.25 6.90
N LYS A 147 -3.05 20.62 5.81
CA LYS A 147 -4.51 20.54 5.71
C LYS A 147 -4.98 19.10 5.65
N THR A 148 -4.31 18.27 4.85
CA THR A 148 -4.61 16.83 4.72
C THR A 148 -4.53 16.09 6.05
N PHE A 149 -3.51 16.36 6.86
CA PHE A 149 -3.34 15.75 8.19
C PHE A 149 -4.21 16.41 9.28
N GLY A 150 -5.01 17.43 8.94
CA GLY A 150 -5.84 18.15 9.93
C GLY A 150 -5.05 19.01 10.90
N TRP A 151 -3.80 19.37 10.58
CA TRP A 151 -2.92 20.16 11.44
C TRP A 151 -3.13 21.67 11.31
N SER A 152 -4.07 22.13 10.47
CA SER A 152 -4.39 23.56 10.33
C SER A 152 -4.74 24.20 11.66
N ASN A 153 -5.50 23.51 12.51
CA ASN A 153 -5.99 24.02 13.80
C ASN A 153 -5.01 23.80 14.97
N ARG A 154 -3.88 23.13 14.74
CA ARG A 154 -2.86 22.93 15.77
C ARG A 154 -2.15 24.25 16.07
N THR A 155 -2.36 24.78 17.27
CA THR A 155 -1.72 26.02 17.74
C THR A 155 -0.41 25.77 18.48
N ASP A 156 -0.12 24.50 18.83
CA ASP A 156 1.09 24.09 19.55
C ASP A 156 2.37 24.14 18.71
N LEU A 157 2.24 24.21 17.38
CA LEU A 157 3.35 24.28 16.44
C LEU A 157 3.18 25.48 15.50
N SER A 158 4.26 26.24 15.28
CA SER A 158 4.32 27.25 14.22
C SER A 158 4.25 26.59 12.83
N LEU A 159 3.99 27.37 11.78
CA LEU A 159 4.01 26.87 10.40
C LEU A 159 5.36 26.21 10.07
N GLY A 160 6.49 26.88 10.37
CA GLY A 160 7.81 26.35 10.09
C GLY A 160 8.09 25.04 10.82
N ASN A 161 7.64 24.91 12.07
CA ASN A 161 7.79 23.67 12.82
C ASN A 161 6.89 22.54 12.29
N LYS A 162 5.68 22.85 11.80
CA LYS A 162 4.85 21.86 11.08
C LYS A 162 5.54 21.38 9.81
N LEU A 163 6.12 22.28 9.02
CA LEU A 163 6.83 21.93 7.78
C LEU A 163 8.08 21.10 8.07
N LYS A 164 8.90 21.49 9.06
CA LYS A 164 10.04 20.69 9.52
C LYS A 164 9.58 19.30 9.95
N LYS A 165 8.50 19.19 10.73
CA LYS A 165 7.95 17.90 11.16
C LYS A 165 7.55 17.03 9.97
N LEU A 166 6.87 17.59 8.96
CA LEU A 166 6.52 16.87 7.73
C LEU A 166 7.77 16.35 6.98
N GLY A 167 8.84 17.15 6.90
CA GLY A 167 10.08 16.69 6.29
C GLY A 167 10.73 15.53 7.06
N HIS A 168 10.67 15.54 8.39
CA HIS A 168 11.14 14.41 9.20
C HIS A 168 10.31 13.15 8.97
N LEU A 169 8.97 13.27 8.88
CA LEU A 169 8.08 12.14 8.56
C LEU A 169 8.38 11.56 7.18
N ALA A 170 8.57 12.42 6.17
CA ALA A 170 8.94 12.00 4.82
C ALA A 170 10.28 11.26 4.80
N LEU A 171 11.28 11.78 5.52
CA LEU A 171 12.59 11.13 5.64
C LEU A 171 12.49 9.76 6.32
N GLN A 172 11.66 9.62 7.34
CA GLN A 172 11.42 8.34 8.01
C GLN A 172 10.82 7.30 7.06
N VAL A 173 9.90 7.69 6.19
CA VAL A 173 9.35 6.81 5.15
C VAL A 173 10.44 6.41 4.14
N ALA A 174 11.33 7.34 3.76
CA ALA A 174 12.41 7.08 2.80
C ALA A 174 13.53 6.20 3.35
N HIS A 175 13.70 6.11 4.67
CA HIS A 175 14.62 5.16 5.30
C HIS A 175 14.17 3.70 5.19
N LEU A 176 12.94 3.43 4.73
CA LEU A 176 12.43 2.07 4.62
C LEU A 176 12.98 1.41 3.35
N SER A 177 13.67 0.28 3.51
CA SER A 177 14.00 -0.59 2.39
C SER A 177 12.86 -1.56 2.08
N ILE A 178 12.98 -2.23 0.95
CA ILE A 178 12.18 -3.38 0.58
C ILE A 178 13.09 -4.46 -0.01
N THR A 179 12.92 -5.67 0.49
CA THR A 179 13.48 -6.91 -0.04
C THR A 179 12.31 -7.85 -0.26
N ILE A 180 12.20 -8.43 -1.46
CA ILE A 180 11.12 -9.36 -1.77
C ILE A 180 11.76 -10.71 -2.05
N ASN A 181 11.27 -11.77 -1.40
CA ASN A 181 11.75 -13.11 -1.64
C ASN A 181 10.61 -14.05 -2.00
N GLU A 182 10.71 -14.65 -3.19
CA GLU A 182 9.78 -15.64 -3.72
C GLU A 182 8.29 -15.27 -3.58
N LEU A 183 7.94 -13.99 -3.75
CA LEU A 183 6.56 -13.57 -3.64
C LEU A 183 5.75 -14.18 -4.79
N ASP A 184 4.80 -15.05 -4.44
CA ASP A 184 3.93 -15.70 -5.42
C ASP A 184 2.79 -14.76 -5.79
N LEU A 185 3.03 -13.92 -6.81
CA LEU A 185 2.01 -13.06 -7.40
C LEU A 185 1.06 -13.83 -8.36
N LYS A 186 1.21 -15.17 -8.41
CA LYS A 186 0.42 -16.25 -9.07
C LYS A 186 1.18 -17.10 -10.12
N ARG A 187 2.49 -17.37 -9.88
CA ARG A 187 3.41 -18.38 -10.49
C ARG A 187 4.56 -17.91 -11.39
N MET A 188 4.93 -16.65 -11.34
CA MET A 188 6.29 -16.22 -11.65
C MET A 188 6.85 -15.66 -10.36
N LYS A 189 7.59 -16.52 -9.63
CA LYS A 189 8.18 -16.20 -8.33
C LYS A 189 9.06 -14.96 -8.49
N TYR A 190 8.77 -13.94 -7.70
CA TYR A 190 9.50 -12.69 -7.77
C TYR A 190 10.40 -12.54 -6.56
N SER A 191 11.65 -12.16 -6.83
CA SER A 191 12.59 -11.73 -5.81
C SER A 191 13.20 -10.39 -6.20
N ALA A 192 13.33 -9.50 -5.22
CA ALA A 192 14.04 -8.25 -5.30
C ALA A 192 15.08 -8.24 -4.20
N GLU A 193 16.31 -7.87 -4.55
CA GLU A 193 17.33 -7.52 -3.57
C GLU A 193 16.92 -6.23 -2.83
N ILE A 194 17.66 -5.92 -1.76
CA ILE A 194 17.39 -4.76 -0.93
C ILE A 194 17.45 -3.47 -1.75
N GLN A 195 16.33 -2.74 -1.77
CA GLN A 195 16.21 -1.47 -2.47
C GLN A 195 15.44 -0.46 -1.61
N ALA A 196 15.64 0.84 -1.85
CA ALA A 196 14.84 1.86 -1.16
C ALA A 196 13.39 1.77 -1.62
N MET A 197 12.44 1.86 -0.70
CA MET A 197 11.04 1.82 -1.09
C MET A 197 10.63 3.08 -1.84
N TRP A 198 11.17 4.24 -1.42
CA TRP A 198 10.91 5.56 -1.98
C TRP A 198 12.21 6.33 -2.17
N ARG A 199 12.34 7.06 -3.27
CA ARG A 199 13.37 8.10 -3.45
C ARG A 199 12.81 9.43 -2.99
N LEU A 200 13.56 10.18 -2.20
CA LEU A 200 13.08 11.40 -1.57
C LEU A 200 14.02 12.59 -1.84
N LYS A 201 13.44 13.72 -2.20
CA LYS A 201 14.13 15.01 -2.20
C LYS A 201 13.27 16.06 -1.51
N LEU A 202 13.86 16.71 -0.51
CA LEU A 202 13.21 17.80 0.24
C LEU A 202 13.80 19.13 -0.21
N ARG A 203 12.94 20.14 -0.39
CA ARG A 203 13.34 21.54 -0.59
C ARG A 203 12.51 22.41 0.34
N TYR A 204 13.16 23.08 1.28
CA TYR A 204 12.54 24.11 2.10
C TYR A 204 12.68 25.47 1.42
N GLU A 205 11.66 26.30 1.54
CA GLU A 205 11.71 27.72 1.20
C GLU A 205 11.48 28.54 2.47
N GLY A 206 12.11 29.70 2.54
CA GLY A 206 12.02 30.65 3.65
C GLY A 206 12.80 31.92 3.31
N ASP A 207 12.49 33.02 3.99
CA ASP A 207 13.30 34.22 3.90
C ASP A 207 14.62 34.01 4.64
N VAL A 208 15.68 34.65 4.16
CA VAL A 208 16.98 34.66 4.84
C VAL A 208 17.13 36.05 5.44
N SER A 209 16.93 36.15 6.74
CA SER A 209 17.23 37.39 7.46
C SER A 209 18.73 37.43 7.80
N PRO A 210 19.48 38.46 7.35
CA PRO A 210 20.84 38.65 7.79
C PRO A 210 20.83 39.06 9.27
N THR A 211 21.25 38.16 10.16
CA THR A 211 21.45 38.48 11.56
C THR A 211 22.89 38.93 11.79
N VAL A 212 23.04 40.13 12.35
CA VAL A 212 24.34 40.62 12.84
C VAL A 212 24.41 40.25 14.31
N GLU A 213 25.32 39.35 14.69
CA GLU A 213 25.55 39.01 16.10
C GLU A 213 25.93 40.31 16.85
N HIS A 214 25.17 40.67 17.88
CA HIS A 214 25.36 41.92 18.64
C HIS A 214 26.76 42.07 19.24
N ASN A 215 27.44 40.94 19.47
CA ASN A 215 28.79 40.86 20.04
C ASN A 215 29.91 40.72 18.98
N GLN A 216 29.56 40.57 17.70
CA GLN A 216 30.51 40.47 16.58
C GLN A 216 29.94 41.15 15.32
N PRO A 217 29.95 42.49 15.23
CA PRO A 217 29.35 43.24 14.11
C PRO A 217 29.98 42.94 12.73
N ASN A 218 31.13 42.27 12.68
CA ASN A 218 31.79 41.83 11.44
C ASN A 218 31.43 40.40 11.02
N LYS A 219 30.59 39.69 11.78
CA LYS A 219 30.18 38.31 11.48
C LYS A 219 28.69 38.32 11.14
N VAL A 220 28.41 38.44 9.85
CA VAL A 220 27.06 38.21 9.31
C VAL A 220 26.82 36.70 9.33
N SER A 221 25.97 36.23 10.23
CA SER A 221 25.44 34.87 10.18
C SER A 221 24.12 34.92 9.43
N ASN A 222 23.97 34.05 8.42
CA ASN A 222 22.68 33.81 7.80
C ASN A 222 21.98 32.72 8.61
N GLU A 223 21.33 33.09 9.72
CA GLU A 223 20.38 32.16 10.33
C GLU A 223 19.19 32.03 9.36
N THR A 224 18.90 30.80 8.95
CA THR A 224 17.74 30.54 8.09
C THR A 224 16.50 30.72 8.95
N ASP A 225 15.61 31.64 8.59
CA ASP A 225 14.33 31.81 9.29
C ASP A 225 13.52 30.50 9.25
N GLU A 226 12.45 30.44 10.06
CA GLU A 226 11.50 29.33 9.97
C GLU A 226 11.00 29.15 8.53
N PRO A 227 11.01 27.91 7.98
CA PRO A 227 10.62 27.70 6.60
C PRO A 227 9.17 28.11 6.39
N THR A 228 8.90 28.82 5.30
CA THR A 228 7.56 29.24 4.88
C THR A 228 6.88 28.17 4.03
N GLU A 229 7.65 27.30 3.38
CA GLU A 229 7.12 26.17 2.60
C GLU A 229 8.11 24.98 2.59
N LEU A 230 7.57 23.79 2.34
CA LEU A 230 8.32 22.56 2.06
C LEU A 230 7.79 21.92 0.77
N PHE A 231 8.69 21.57 -0.15
CA PHE A 231 8.40 20.74 -1.30
C PHE A 231 9.00 19.35 -1.09
N ILE A 232 8.13 18.34 -1.17
CA ILE A 232 8.48 16.94 -1.00
C ILE A 232 8.38 16.28 -2.38
N THR A 233 9.51 16.02 -3.02
CA THR A 233 9.55 15.26 -4.27
C THR A 233 9.81 13.79 -3.95
N VAL A 234 8.90 12.93 -4.40
CA VAL A 234 8.95 11.49 -4.16
C VAL A 234 8.95 10.78 -5.50
N GLY A 235 9.84 9.81 -5.68
CA GLY A 235 9.85 8.90 -6.81
C GLY A 235 9.74 7.46 -6.36
N ALA A 236 9.06 6.63 -7.15
CA ALA A 236 9.17 5.19 -7.00
C ALA A 236 10.60 4.73 -7.34
N ASN A 237 11.07 3.69 -6.67
CA ASN A 237 12.40 3.15 -6.91
C ASN A 237 12.34 1.91 -7.82
N ASP A 238 13.50 1.40 -8.18
CA ASP A 238 13.69 0.39 -9.21
C ASP A 238 13.08 -0.97 -8.87
N TRP A 239 12.62 -1.18 -7.63
CA TRP A 239 12.04 -2.45 -7.20
C TRP A 239 10.72 -2.72 -7.91
N VAL A 240 10.09 -1.66 -8.44
CA VAL A 240 8.88 -1.77 -9.24
C VAL A 240 9.18 -2.07 -10.72
N ARG A 241 10.43 -1.88 -11.20
CA ARG A 241 10.80 -2.04 -12.63
C ARG A 241 10.49 -3.41 -13.20
N PRO A 242 10.76 -4.53 -12.51
CA PRO A 242 10.46 -5.84 -13.06
C PRO A 242 8.98 -6.10 -13.32
N PHE A 243 8.08 -5.23 -12.84
CA PHE A 243 6.64 -5.31 -13.06
C PHE A 243 6.14 -4.45 -14.23
N GLN A 244 7.04 -3.73 -14.91
CA GLN A 244 6.72 -2.87 -16.06
C GLN A 244 6.39 -3.70 -17.31
N ASP A 245 7.16 -4.75 -17.55
CA ASP A 245 7.12 -5.52 -18.82
C ASP A 245 6.05 -6.61 -18.86
N LEU A 246 5.21 -6.70 -17.81
CA LEU A 246 4.32 -7.82 -17.63
C LEU A 246 2.88 -7.31 -17.44
N GLU A 247 2.13 -7.25 -18.54
CA GLU A 247 0.67 -6.94 -18.59
C GLU A 247 -0.17 -7.74 -17.57
N ASN A 248 0.40 -8.83 -17.03
CA ASN A 248 -0.22 -9.77 -16.10
C ASN A 248 -0.10 -9.41 -14.61
N TYR A 249 0.60 -8.35 -14.20
CA TYR A 249 0.78 -8.00 -12.77
C TYR A 249 -0.18 -6.92 -12.26
N ARG A 250 -1.44 -6.97 -12.72
CA ARG A 250 -2.57 -6.20 -12.17
C ARG A 250 -2.66 -6.25 -10.64
N SER A 251 -2.14 -7.30 -10.00
CA SER A 251 -2.09 -7.48 -8.54
C SER A 251 -1.25 -6.46 -7.79
N LEU A 252 -0.24 -5.85 -8.43
CA LEU A 252 0.51 -4.74 -7.83
C LEU A 252 -0.20 -3.40 -7.98
N TYR A 253 -1.04 -3.31 -9.01
CA TYR A 253 -1.91 -2.17 -9.32
C TYR A 253 -3.28 -2.29 -8.65
N GLU A 254 -3.46 -3.24 -7.72
CA GLU A 254 -4.64 -3.30 -6.87
C GLU A 254 -4.65 -2.06 -5.97
N TYR A 255 -5.51 -1.12 -6.33
CA TYR A 255 -5.79 0.05 -5.52
C TYR A 255 -7.02 -0.20 -4.63
N GLY A 256 -6.93 0.31 -3.42
CA GLY A 256 -8.05 0.54 -2.53
C GLY A 256 -8.38 2.03 -2.49
N LEU A 257 -9.09 2.43 -1.44
CA LEU A 257 -9.47 3.82 -1.22
C LEU A 257 -9.00 4.28 0.16
N LEU A 258 -8.27 5.39 0.17
CA LEU A 258 -7.84 6.10 1.37
C LEU A 258 -8.89 7.15 1.72
N ALA A 259 -9.49 7.04 2.90
CA ALA A 259 -10.33 8.10 3.43
C ALA A 259 -9.49 9.24 4.00
N LYS A 260 -9.90 10.48 3.76
CA LYS A 260 -9.29 11.67 4.39
C LYS A 260 -9.29 11.59 5.91
N SER A 261 -10.39 11.09 6.49
CA SER A 261 -10.55 10.91 7.95
C SER A 261 -9.49 10.01 8.57
N THR A 262 -8.97 9.01 7.84
CA THR A 262 -7.88 8.14 8.31
C THR A 262 -6.63 8.95 8.67
N LEU A 263 -6.30 9.98 7.89
CA LEU A 263 -5.09 10.80 8.07
C LEU A 263 -5.27 11.90 9.13
N GLN A 264 -6.48 12.09 9.63
CA GLN A 264 -6.84 13.16 10.57
C GLN A 264 -7.07 12.66 11.99
N ILE A 265 -7.00 11.34 12.22
CA ILE A 265 -7.01 10.78 13.58
C ILE A 265 -5.78 11.30 14.32
N ASN A 266 -5.97 11.84 15.52
CA ASN A 266 -4.87 12.27 16.37
C ASN A 266 -4.22 11.05 17.05
N PRO A 267 -2.99 10.66 16.64
CA PRO A 267 -2.36 9.45 17.17
C PRO A 267 -1.85 9.61 18.61
N TYR A 268 -1.78 10.84 19.14
CA TYR A 268 -1.41 11.09 20.54
C TYR A 268 -2.59 10.90 21.49
N GLN A 269 -3.82 11.07 21.00
CA GLN A 269 -5.05 10.86 21.78
C GLN A 269 -5.56 9.43 21.64
N ASN A 270 -5.59 8.90 20.40
CA ASN A 270 -6.05 7.54 20.16
C ASN A 270 -5.08 6.78 19.24
N PRO A 271 -3.92 6.34 19.77
CA PRO A 271 -2.89 5.66 18.99
C PRO A 271 -3.38 4.34 18.40
N MET A 272 -4.28 3.62 19.09
CA MET A 272 -4.80 2.35 18.60
C MET A 272 -5.76 2.56 17.41
N ALA A 273 -6.67 3.54 17.48
CA ALA A 273 -7.52 3.91 16.35
C ALA A 273 -6.69 4.32 15.12
N ALA A 274 -5.65 5.13 15.33
CA ALA A 274 -4.76 5.57 14.27
C ALA A 274 -4.09 4.40 13.55
N LYS A 275 -3.54 3.43 14.30
CA LYS A 275 -2.91 2.24 13.70
C LYS A 275 -3.93 1.32 13.03
N LEU A 276 -5.11 1.12 13.63
CA LEU A 276 -6.19 0.35 13.03
C LEU A 276 -6.64 0.97 11.71
N ALA A 277 -6.86 2.29 11.67
CA ALA A 277 -7.31 2.98 10.46
C ALA A 277 -6.33 2.80 9.29
N VAL A 278 -5.01 2.91 9.54
CA VAL A 278 -3.99 2.63 8.51
C VAL A 278 -4.07 1.19 8.02
N PHE A 279 -4.08 0.23 8.95
CA PHE A 279 -4.10 -1.19 8.61
C PHE A 279 -5.36 -1.57 7.84
N LEU A 280 -6.53 -1.13 8.32
CA LEU A 280 -7.83 -1.40 7.74
C LEU A 280 -8.01 -0.70 6.39
N THR A 281 -7.44 0.49 6.18
CA THR A 281 -7.48 1.17 4.87
C THR A 281 -6.91 0.27 3.79
N ILE A 282 -5.75 -0.34 4.02
CA ILE A 282 -5.12 -1.23 3.04
C ILE A 282 -5.85 -2.59 2.98
N MET A 283 -6.23 -3.13 4.14
CA MET A 283 -6.88 -4.43 4.21
C MET A 283 -8.30 -4.44 3.64
N SER A 284 -9.00 -3.31 3.60
CA SER A 284 -10.38 -3.21 3.08
C SER A 284 -10.50 -3.72 1.65
N ARG A 285 -9.44 -3.54 0.83
CA ARG A 285 -9.38 -4.04 -0.54
C ARG A 285 -9.18 -5.56 -0.61
N ILE A 286 -8.38 -6.10 0.30
CA ILE A 286 -7.99 -7.51 0.34
C ILE A 286 -9.07 -8.37 1.02
N LYS A 287 -9.72 -7.81 2.04
CA LYS A 287 -10.68 -8.47 2.91
C LYS A 287 -12.00 -7.69 2.95
N ILE A 288 -12.78 -7.85 1.89
CA ILE A 288 -14.03 -7.10 1.62
C ILE A 288 -15.14 -7.42 2.64
N ASP A 289 -15.17 -8.67 3.14
CA ASP A 289 -16.10 -9.09 4.19
C ASP A 289 -15.86 -8.35 5.52
N GLY A 290 -14.65 -7.82 5.73
CA GLY A 290 -14.27 -7.02 6.88
C GLY A 290 -14.19 -7.83 8.18
N GLU A 291 -14.19 -9.17 8.13
CA GLU A 291 -14.16 -10.00 9.33
C GLU A 291 -12.75 -10.06 9.92
N TYR A 292 -12.57 -9.86 11.22
CA TYR A 292 -11.26 -9.97 11.85
C TYR A 292 -11.37 -10.58 13.24
N LYS A 293 -10.41 -11.45 13.58
CA LYS A 293 -10.21 -11.89 14.96
C LYS A 293 -9.47 -10.80 15.73
N VAL A 294 -9.94 -10.45 16.93
CA VAL A 294 -9.40 -9.35 17.77
C VAL A 294 -7.89 -9.52 18.00
N GLU A 295 -7.45 -10.70 18.45
CA GLU A 295 -6.03 -10.98 18.68
C GLU A 295 -5.18 -10.74 17.42
N THR A 296 -5.70 -11.12 16.26
CA THR A 296 -4.99 -10.93 14.98
C THR A 296 -4.83 -9.46 14.68
N LEU A 297 -5.85 -8.63 14.88
CA LEU A 297 -5.74 -7.19 14.69
C LEU A 297 -4.70 -6.60 15.64
N LEU A 298 -4.80 -6.88 16.94
CA LEU A 298 -3.87 -6.36 17.95
C LEU A 298 -2.40 -6.74 17.65
N LYS A 299 -2.16 -7.98 17.23
CA LYS A 299 -0.84 -8.43 16.75
C LYS A 299 -0.38 -7.62 15.54
N ARG A 300 -1.25 -7.43 14.54
CA ARG A 300 -0.92 -6.74 13.27
C ARG A 300 -0.65 -5.25 13.41
N ILE A 301 -1.15 -4.61 14.46
CA ILE A 301 -0.90 -3.19 14.77
C ILE A 301 0.16 -3.00 15.88
N GLY A 302 0.76 -4.08 16.38
CA GLY A 302 1.85 -4.05 17.35
C GLY A 302 1.41 -3.68 18.77
N TYR A 303 0.17 -4.02 19.14
CA TYR A 303 -0.38 -3.87 20.50
C TYR A 303 -0.38 -5.16 21.31
N LEU A 304 -0.07 -6.29 20.67
CA LEU A 304 0.00 -7.59 21.31
C LEU A 304 1.17 -8.39 20.74
N SER A 305 2.31 -8.37 21.43
CA SER A 305 3.41 -9.32 21.22
C SER A 305 3.19 -10.61 22.01
N GLU A 306 3.97 -11.65 21.70
CA GLU A 306 3.89 -12.91 22.45
C GLU A 306 4.23 -12.72 23.95
N ILE A 307 5.20 -11.85 24.25
CA ILE A 307 5.57 -11.47 25.62
C ILE A 307 4.39 -10.76 26.31
N GLN A 308 3.75 -9.80 25.64
CA GLN A 308 2.59 -9.10 26.20
C GLN A 308 1.41 -10.04 26.43
N LEU A 309 1.20 -11.02 25.54
CA LEU A 309 0.15 -12.02 25.68
C LEU A 309 0.38 -12.87 26.93
N GLN A 310 1.60 -13.35 27.16
CA GLN A 310 1.97 -14.08 28.38
C GLN A 310 1.77 -13.23 29.65
N GLU A 311 2.17 -11.96 29.60
CA GLU A 311 1.95 -11.02 30.70
C GLU A 311 0.46 -10.83 30.99
N LEU A 312 -0.36 -10.67 29.95
CA LEU A 312 -1.81 -10.51 30.09
C LEU A 312 -2.45 -11.78 30.65
N GLN A 313 -1.97 -12.97 30.31
CA GLN A 313 -2.49 -14.23 30.85
C GLN A 313 -2.17 -14.44 32.34
N SER A 314 -1.12 -13.80 32.87
CA SER A 314 -0.82 -13.83 34.31
C SER A 314 -1.95 -13.21 35.15
N LYS A 315 -2.40 -13.93 36.19
CA LYS A 315 -3.53 -13.53 37.06
C LYS A 315 -3.32 -12.18 37.76
N SER A 316 -2.06 -11.76 37.93
CA SER A 316 -1.70 -10.52 38.63
C SER A 316 -1.94 -9.26 37.79
N ASN A 317 -2.09 -9.36 36.47
CA ASN A 317 -2.09 -8.21 35.55
C ASN A 317 -3.49 -7.71 35.17
N ARG A 318 -4.42 -7.65 36.14
CA ARG A 318 -5.80 -7.16 35.90
C ARG A 318 -5.86 -5.74 35.33
N TYR A 319 -4.96 -4.86 35.78
CA TYR A 319 -4.88 -3.47 35.32
C TYR A 319 -4.54 -3.40 33.82
N LYS A 320 -3.47 -4.08 33.38
CA LYS A 320 -3.08 -4.13 31.96
C LYS A 320 -4.17 -4.67 31.05
N ARG A 321 -4.92 -5.69 31.50
CA ARG A 321 -6.08 -6.22 30.76
C ARG A 321 -7.18 -5.18 30.61
N LYS A 322 -7.48 -4.43 31.67
CA LYS A 322 -8.50 -3.37 31.69
C LYS A 322 -8.09 -2.22 30.76
N GLU A 323 -6.84 -1.78 30.85
CA GLU A 323 -6.31 -0.72 30.00
C GLU A 323 -6.37 -1.09 28.51
N LEU A 324 -5.96 -2.32 28.15
CA LEU A 324 -5.96 -2.77 26.76
C LEU A 324 -7.37 -2.77 26.13
N ILE A 325 -8.36 -3.30 26.85
CA ILE A 325 -9.74 -3.33 26.35
C ILE A 325 -10.39 -1.94 26.33
N GLU A 326 -10.06 -1.05 27.29
CA GLU A 326 -10.50 0.34 27.22
C GLU A 326 -9.91 1.07 26.00
N GLN A 327 -8.62 0.85 25.71
CA GLN A 327 -8.00 1.38 24.50
C GLN A 327 -8.66 0.82 23.23
N TRP A 328 -9.01 -0.47 23.23
CA TRP A 328 -9.73 -1.11 22.12
C TRP A 328 -11.13 -0.54 21.92
N ASP A 329 -11.93 -0.47 22.98
CA ASP A 329 -13.31 0.04 22.94
C ASP A 329 -13.34 1.50 22.48
N ASN A 330 -12.41 2.32 22.99
CA ASN A 330 -12.24 3.71 22.56
C ASN A 330 -11.76 3.81 21.12
N ALA A 331 -10.90 2.90 20.67
CA ALA A 331 -10.43 2.88 19.29
C ALA A 331 -11.55 2.55 18.31
N LEU A 332 -12.38 1.56 18.62
CA LEU A 332 -13.56 1.23 17.82
C LEU A 332 -14.56 2.39 17.79
N LEU A 333 -14.82 3.04 18.92
CA LEU A 333 -15.68 4.22 18.97
C LEU A 333 -15.16 5.35 18.06
N THR A 334 -13.85 5.66 18.14
CA THR A 334 -13.24 6.66 17.26
C THR A 334 -13.35 6.30 15.79
N LEU A 335 -13.20 5.03 15.43
CA LEU A 335 -13.40 4.59 14.04
C LEU A 335 -14.89 4.75 13.63
N GLN A 336 -15.82 4.39 14.50
CA GLN A 336 -17.26 4.54 14.25
C GLN A 336 -17.64 6.01 14.03
N ASP A 337 -17.13 6.93 14.87
CA ASP A 337 -17.36 8.37 14.74
C ASP A 337 -16.86 8.93 13.40
N LEU A 338 -15.85 8.29 12.82
CA LEU A 338 -15.30 8.61 11.50
C LEU A 338 -16.03 7.91 10.35
N GLY A 339 -17.14 7.22 10.64
CA GLY A 339 -18.01 6.56 9.68
C GLY A 339 -17.63 5.14 9.31
N TRP A 340 -16.68 4.51 10.02
CA TRP A 340 -16.41 3.08 9.83
C TRP A 340 -17.62 2.26 10.32
N GLN A 341 -17.95 1.21 9.58
CA GLN A 341 -19.03 0.31 9.93
C GLN A 341 -18.48 -0.80 10.81
N ILE A 342 -18.94 -0.87 12.06
CA ILE A 342 -18.48 -1.86 13.05
C ILE A 342 -19.66 -2.70 13.49
N SER A 343 -19.50 -4.02 13.42
CA SER A 343 -20.46 -4.97 13.96
C SER A 343 -19.73 -6.14 14.64
N PHE A 344 -20.40 -6.78 15.60
CA PHE A 344 -19.81 -7.82 16.44
C PHE A 344 -20.52 -9.13 16.16
N GLU A 345 -19.77 -10.20 15.90
CA GLU A 345 -20.38 -11.51 15.64
C GLU A 345 -20.96 -12.07 16.95
N PRO A 346 -22.28 -12.24 17.10
CA PRO A 346 -22.89 -12.53 18.41
C PRO A 346 -22.43 -13.85 19.04
N VAL A 347 -22.00 -14.81 18.22
CA VAL A 347 -21.55 -16.14 18.66
C VAL A 347 -20.20 -16.07 19.35
N THR A 348 -19.25 -15.33 18.77
CA THR A 348 -17.86 -15.25 19.28
C THR A 348 -17.60 -14.00 20.10
N TYR A 349 -18.41 -12.96 19.91
CA TYR A 349 -18.32 -11.66 20.59
C TYR A 349 -19.66 -11.33 21.30
N PRO A 350 -20.02 -12.01 22.39
CA PRO A 350 -21.29 -11.80 23.08
C PRO A 350 -21.41 -10.42 23.74
N GLU A 351 -22.65 -9.95 23.94
CA GLU A 351 -22.96 -8.65 24.58
C GLU A 351 -22.23 -8.42 25.91
N SER A 352 -21.87 -9.49 26.64
CA SER A 352 -21.18 -9.42 27.93
C SER A 352 -19.74 -8.87 27.85
N ILE A 353 -19.11 -8.92 26.68
CA ILE A 353 -17.75 -8.43 26.46
C ILE A 353 -17.68 -7.31 25.40
N GLN A 354 -18.81 -6.94 24.79
CA GLN A 354 -18.90 -5.83 23.82
C GLN A 354 -18.67 -4.46 24.48
N PRO A 355 -18.22 -3.45 23.71
CA PRO A 355 -18.05 -2.09 24.20
C PRO A 355 -19.36 -1.51 24.74
N ASN A 356 -19.30 -0.68 25.78
CA ASN A 356 -20.50 -0.16 26.42
C ASN A 356 -21.40 0.62 25.47
N TRP A 357 -20.82 1.42 24.55
CA TRP A 357 -21.55 2.25 23.58
C TRP A 357 -22.40 1.46 22.57
N THR A 358 -22.24 0.14 22.49
CA THR A 358 -23.06 -0.74 21.63
C THR A 358 -24.38 -1.16 22.29
N LEU A 359 -24.47 -1.02 23.61
CA LEU A 359 -25.59 -1.52 24.40
C LEU A 359 -26.67 -0.44 24.52
N PRO A 360 -27.96 -0.80 24.61
CA PRO A 360 -29.03 0.13 24.94
C PRO A 360 -28.78 0.84 26.28
N ASP A 361 -29.29 2.07 26.42
CA ASP A 361 -29.12 2.90 27.62
C ASP A 361 -29.49 2.17 28.93
N ASP A 362 -30.56 1.39 28.91
CA ASP A 362 -31.04 0.60 30.05
C ASP A 362 -30.06 -0.52 30.49
N LYS A 363 -29.09 -0.87 29.63
CA LYS A 363 -28.05 -1.87 29.89
C LYS A 363 -26.68 -1.24 30.12
N HIS A 364 -26.53 0.09 30.09
CA HIS A 364 -25.30 0.78 30.50
C HIS A 364 -25.12 0.63 32.02
N THR A 365 -24.52 -0.47 32.43
CA THR A 365 -24.17 -0.71 33.83
C THR A 365 -22.71 -0.33 34.05
N GLU A 366 -22.49 0.68 34.89
CA GLU A 366 -21.17 0.92 35.48
C GLU A 366 -20.71 -0.38 36.17
N GLY A 367 -19.63 -0.97 35.68
CA GLY A 367 -19.04 -2.17 36.30
C GLY A 367 -19.60 -3.52 35.85
N LYS A 368 -20.07 -3.65 34.60
CA LYS A 368 -20.44 -4.95 34.00
C LYS A 368 -19.38 -6.02 34.31
N ARG A 369 -19.73 -7.00 35.15
CA ARG A 369 -18.81 -8.06 35.58
C ARG A 369 -18.57 -8.99 34.41
N ARG A 370 -17.38 -8.88 33.80
CA ARG A 370 -16.97 -9.73 32.68
C ARG A 370 -16.92 -11.21 33.13
N PRO A 371 -17.32 -12.16 32.27
CA PRO A 371 -17.27 -13.59 32.58
C PRO A 371 -15.87 -14.07 32.96
N ASP A 372 -15.78 -15.22 33.61
CA ASP A 372 -14.49 -15.89 33.80
C ASP A 372 -13.87 -16.23 32.43
N LYS A 373 -12.54 -16.07 32.33
CA LYS A 373 -11.77 -16.21 31.07
C LYS A 373 -12.23 -15.29 29.93
N TRP A 374 -12.89 -14.17 30.22
CA TRP A 374 -13.31 -13.20 29.20
C TRP A 374 -12.19 -12.75 28.26
N LEU A 375 -10.94 -12.70 28.73
CA LEU A 375 -9.79 -12.28 27.91
C LEU A 375 -9.57 -13.25 26.74
N ASP A 376 -9.60 -14.55 27.01
CA ASP A 376 -9.39 -15.57 25.98
C ASP A 376 -10.55 -15.56 24.98
N ILE A 377 -11.79 -15.41 25.48
CA ILE A 377 -12.99 -15.25 24.64
C ILE A 377 -12.87 -14.00 23.77
N TRP A 378 -12.46 -12.87 24.34
CA TRP A 378 -12.31 -11.59 23.64
C TRP A 378 -11.22 -11.62 22.58
N LEU A 379 -10.08 -12.27 22.85
CA LEU A 379 -9.00 -12.43 21.87
C LEU A 379 -9.43 -13.31 20.69
N GLU A 380 -10.24 -14.34 20.94
CA GLU A 380 -10.84 -15.23 19.91
C GLU A 380 -12.05 -14.61 19.19
N ALA A 381 -12.62 -13.54 19.74
CA ALA A 381 -13.82 -12.93 19.20
C ALA A 381 -13.62 -12.36 17.80
N LYS A 382 -14.66 -12.42 16.98
CA LYS A 382 -14.68 -11.84 15.64
C LYS A 382 -15.44 -10.52 15.62
N VAL A 383 -14.81 -9.52 15.05
CA VAL A 383 -15.36 -8.19 14.78
C VAL A 383 -15.40 -7.99 13.26
N ILE A 384 -16.48 -7.42 12.76
CA ILE A 384 -16.63 -7.04 11.37
C ILE A 384 -16.43 -5.54 11.28
N ILE A 385 -15.34 -5.11 10.63
CA ILE A 385 -14.98 -3.71 10.44
C ILE A 385 -14.89 -3.45 8.94
N LYS A 386 -15.78 -2.60 8.44
CA LYS A 386 -15.81 -2.16 7.03
C LYS A 386 -15.58 -0.65 6.95
N PRO A 387 -15.00 -0.16 5.84
CA PRO A 387 -14.88 1.28 5.60
C PRO A 387 -16.27 1.94 5.50
N THR A 388 -16.26 3.26 5.32
CA THR A 388 -17.50 4.04 5.14
C THR A 388 -18.35 3.45 4.03
N ALA A 389 -19.69 3.57 4.13
CA ALA A 389 -20.61 2.98 3.15
C ALA A 389 -20.27 3.37 1.70
N LYS A 390 -19.90 4.65 1.48
CA LYS A 390 -19.46 5.16 0.18
C LYS A 390 -18.21 4.45 -0.35
N ILE A 391 -17.20 4.24 0.51
CA ILE A 391 -15.98 3.53 0.12
C ILE A 391 -16.27 2.05 -0.10
N GLN A 392 -17.07 1.43 0.77
CA GLN A 392 -17.44 0.02 0.64
C GLN A 392 -18.16 -0.24 -0.69
N GLU A 393 -19.12 0.60 -1.06
CA GLU A 393 -19.84 0.50 -2.34
C GLU A 393 -18.87 0.59 -3.52
N LYS A 394 -17.94 1.57 -3.51
CA LYS A 394 -16.91 1.70 -4.55
C LYS A 394 -16.01 0.46 -4.62
N LEU A 395 -15.58 -0.08 -3.48
CA LEU A 395 -14.75 -1.28 -3.42
C LEU A 395 -15.49 -2.51 -3.94
N GLU A 396 -16.76 -2.67 -3.61
CA GLU A 396 -17.62 -3.75 -4.13
C GLU A 396 -17.81 -3.62 -5.65
N ALA A 397 -17.98 -2.40 -6.16
CA ALA A 397 -18.07 -2.13 -7.60
C ALA A 397 -16.77 -2.50 -8.34
N ILE A 398 -15.60 -2.20 -7.76
CA ILE A 398 -14.28 -2.60 -8.29
C ILE A 398 -14.13 -4.14 -8.34
N ASN A 399 -14.79 -4.85 -7.41
CA ASN A 399 -14.73 -6.31 -7.29
C ASN A 399 -15.86 -7.06 -7.99
N ALA A 400 -16.87 -6.35 -8.50
CA ALA A 400 -17.97 -6.96 -9.20
C ALA A 400 -17.44 -7.70 -10.44
N PRO A 401 -17.86 -8.96 -10.67
CA PRO A 401 -17.52 -9.64 -11.91
C PRO A 401 -18.05 -8.79 -13.08
N ALA A 402 -17.18 -8.50 -14.05
CA ALA A 402 -17.57 -7.75 -15.24
C ALA A 402 -18.79 -8.42 -15.86
N LEU A 403 -19.95 -7.75 -15.82
CA LEU A 403 -21.12 -8.17 -16.58
C LEU A 403 -20.70 -8.29 -18.05
N PRO A 404 -21.16 -9.30 -18.80
CA PRO A 404 -20.87 -9.41 -20.22
C PRO A 404 -21.32 -8.12 -20.89
N ILE A 405 -20.35 -7.37 -21.41
CA ILE A 405 -20.59 -6.15 -22.16
C ILE A 405 -21.49 -6.52 -23.33
N SER A 406 -22.77 -6.16 -23.25
CA SER A 406 -23.62 -6.09 -24.43
C SER A 406 -22.95 -5.14 -25.41
N LYS A 407 -22.58 -5.65 -26.58
CA LYS A 407 -21.83 -4.93 -27.61
C LYS A 407 -22.43 -3.52 -27.83
N PRO A 408 -21.62 -2.45 -27.87
CA PRO A 408 -22.13 -1.13 -28.21
C PRO A 408 -22.65 -1.15 -29.66
N LYS A 409 -23.88 -0.65 -29.82
CA LYS A 409 -24.51 -0.35 -31.09
C LYS A 409 -23.64 0.70 -31.82
N PRO A 410 -23.32 0.56 -33.12
CA PRO A 410 -22.37 1.44 -33.78
C PRO A 410 -22.89 2.88 -33.82
N GLU A 411 -22.05 3.80 -33.34
CA GLU A 411 -22.24 5.24 -33.38
C GLU A 411 -22.31 5.75 -34.82
N GLN A 412 -23.24 6.68 -35.03
CA GLN A 412 -23.38 7.44 -36.27
C GLN A 412 -22.20 8.42 -36.41
N LYS A 413 -21.55 8.36 -37.57
CA LYS A 413 -20.41 9.19 -37.97
C LYS A 413 -20.78 10.67 -37.95
N LEU A 414 -20.08 11.46 -37.13
CA LEU A 414 -19.89 12.89 -37.37
C LEU A 414 -18.74 13.05 -38.36
N GLN A 415 -19.07 13.63 -39.52
CA GLN A 415 -18.12 14.04 -40.55
C GLN A 415 -17.38 15.29 -40.09
N THR A 416 -16.05 15.26 -40.13
CA THR A 416 -15.24 16.48 -40.29
C THR A 416 -14.22 16.24 -41.38
N VAL A 417 -14.26 17.15 -42.35
CA VAL A 417 -13.55 17.16 -43.63
C VAL A 417 -12.27 17.98 -43.49
N LEU A 418 -11.27 17.66 -44.32
CA LEU A 418 -10.01 18.38 -44.65
C LEU A 418 -8.82 17.99 -43.73
N THR A 419 -7.67 17.51 -44.23
CA THR A 419 -6.98 17.81 -45.50
C THR A 419 -6.05 16.66 -45.91
N GLU A 420 -5.88 16.52 -47.21
CA GLU A 420 -5.13 15.49 -47.92
C GLU A 420 -3.61 15.62 -47.75
N SER A 421 -2.93 14.48 -47.67
CA SER A 421 -1.62 14.28 -48.30
C SER A 421 -1.46 12.80 -48.70
N LYS A 422 -1.16 12.59 -49.98
CA LYS A 422 -1.02 11.29 -50.66
C LYS A 422 0.44 10.82 -50.67
N HIS A 423 0.57 9.50 -50.86
CA HIS A 423 1.76 8.67 -51.13
C HIS A 423 2.43 8.11 -49.87
N SER A 424 2.41 6.80 -49.62
CA SER A 424 2.87 5.74 -50.53
C SER A 424 2.18 4.39 -50.28
N GLN A 425 1.96 3.63 -51.35
CA GLN A 425 1.36 2.29 -51.36
C GLN A 425 2.36 1.18 -50.94
N PRO A 426 1.86 -0.04 -50.68
CA PRO A 426 2.38 -0.93 -49.64
C PRO A 426 3.27 -2.07 -50.18
N THR A 427 4.23 -2.49 -49.36
CA THR A 427 4.93 -3.76 -49.57
C THR A 427 4.19 -4.86 -48.84
N GLN A 428 3.68 -5.81 -49.62
CA GLN A 428 3.12 -7.08 -49.21
C GLN A 428 4.15 -7.87 -48.40
N GLN A 429 3.79 -8.28 -47.19
CA GLN A 429 4.30 -9.52 -46.59
C GLN A 429 3.12 -10.27 -45.99
N GLN A 430 3.06 -11.54 -46.36
CA GLN A 430 1.91 -12.42 -46.30
C GLN A 430 1.59 -12.82 -44.85
N ASP A 431 0.37 -12.50 -44.43
CA ASP A 431 -0.34 -13.24 -43.39
C ASP A 431 -0.65 -14.65 -43.91
N THR A 432 0.02 -15.66 -43.37
CA THR A 432 -0.50 -17.03 -43.38
C THR A 432 -1.52 -17.15 -42.25
N ALA A 433 -2.75 -16.74 -42.55
CA ALA A 433 -3.92 -17.21 -41.83
C ALA A 433 -4.08 -18.72 -42.11
N VAL A 434 -3.82 -19.55 -41.09
CA VAL A 434 -4.41 -20.88 -41.01
C VAL A 434 -5.52 -20.77 -39.98
N GLU A 435 -6.75 -20.77 -40.49
CA GLU A 435 -7.95 -21.05 -39.72
C GLU A 435 -7.77 -22.35 -38.95
N ASP A 436 -7.93 -22.29 -37.63
CA ASP A 436 -8.36 -23.46 -36.88
C ASP A 436 -9.32 -22.99 -35.79
N SER A 437 -10.60 -22.88 -36.18
CA SER A 437 -11.72 -22.70 -35.26
C SER A 437 -11.88 -23.97 -34.42
N GLN A 438 -10.94 -24.23 -33.50
CA GLN A 438 -10.97 -25.39 -32.63
C GLN A 438 -12.09 -25.21 -31.59
N LYS A 439 -13.16 -26.00 -31.76
CA LYS A 439 -14.27 -26.11 -30.79
C LYS A 439 -13.71 -26.33 -29.38
N LEU A 440 -14.02 -25.42 -28.45
CA LEU A 440 -13.67 -25.57 -27.04
C LEU A 440 -14.34 -26.81 -26.45
N ILE A 441 -13.56 -27.63 -25.73
CA ILE A 441 -14.08 -28.79 -24.99
C ILE A 441 -14.42 -28.32 -23.56
N PRO A 442 -15.70 -28.20 -23.18
CA PRO A 442 -16.06 -27.88 -21.81
C PRO A 442 -15.78 -29.07 -20.87
N GLY A 443 -15.49 -28.78 -19.61
CA GLY A 443 -15.06 -29.79 -18.63
C GLY A 443 -16.07 -30.93 -18.39
N TRP A 444 -17.37 -30.62 -18.47
CA TRP A 444 -18.43 -31.63 -18.36
C TRP A 444 -18.43 -32.58 -19.57
N ALA A 445 -18.23 -32.08 -20.79
CA ALA A 445 -18.19 -32.89 -22.00
C ALA A 445 -16.97 -33.81 -22.02
N LEU A 446 -15.81 -33.31 -21.54
CA LEU A 446 -14.62 -34.14 -21.34
C LEU A 446 -14.88 -35.26 -20.33
N SER A 447 -15.62 -34.99 -19.25
CA SER A 447 -15.93 -36.01 -18.25
C SER A 447 -16.79 -37.14 -18.82
N GLU A 448 -17.78 -36.82 -19.65
CA GLU A 448 -18.69 -37.80 -20.21
C GLU A 448 -18.04 -38.59 -21.36
N ALA A 449 -17.25 -37.92 -22.20
CA ALA A 449 -16.46 -38.57 -23.24
C ALA A 449 -15.45 -39.59 -22.67
N LEU A 450 -14.82 -39.28 -21.53
CA LEU A 450 -13.94 -40.24 -20.83
C LEU A 450 -14.70 -41.46 -20.30
N LYS A 451 -15.94 -41.29 -19.81
CA LYS A 451 -16.77 -42.40 -19.34
C LYS A 451 -17.18 -43.32 -20.49
N LEU A 452 -17.64 -42.75 -21.60
CA LEU A 452 -18.03 -43.50 -22.80
C LEU A 452 -16.88 -44.34 -23.35
N ARG A 453 -15.65 -43.83 -23.27
CA ARG A 453 -14.44 -44.54 -23.69
C ARG A 453 -13.85 -45.48 -22.63
N GLY A 454 -14.38 -45.48 -21.41
CA GLY A 454 -13.84 -46.27 -20.29
C GLY A 454 -12.48 -45.77 -19.77
N TRP A 455 -12.13 -44.51 -20.01
CA TRP A 455 -10.87 -43.91 -19.57
C TRP A 455 -10.99 -43.28 -18.18
N THR A 456 -10.04 -43.58 -17.30
CA THR A 456 -9.93 -42.89 -16.02
C THR A 456 -9.17 -41.56 -16.16
N LYS A 457 -9.39 -40.62 -15.23
CA LYS A 457 -8.64 -39.35 -15.18
C LYS A 457 -7.13 -39.59 -15.06
N SER A 458 -6.73 -40.63 -14.33
CA SER A 458 -5.34 -41.04 -14.20
C SER A 458 -4.76 -41.58 -15.51
N HIS A 459 -5.54 -42.37 -16.26
CA HIS A 459 -5.13 -42.86 -17.58
C HIS A 459 -4.94 -41.71 -18.57
N LEU A 460 -5.83 -40.71 -18.54
CA LEU A 460 -5.67 -39.52 -19.39
C LEU A 460 -4.41 -38.71 -19.03
N ALA A 461 -4.13 -38.56 -17.74
CA ALA A 461 -2.92 -37.84 -17.29
C ALA A 461 -1.64 -38.56 -17.73
N GLU A 462 -1.60 -39.89 -17.58
CA GLU A 462 -0.46 -40.72 -17.99
C GLU A 462 -0.22 -40.66 -19.50
N ARG A 463 -1.30 -40.76 -20.30
CA ARG A 463 -1.23 -40.68 -21.75
C ARG A 463 -0.78 -39.33 -22.29
N LEU A 464 -1.04 -38.25 -21.55
CA LEU A 464 -0.59 -36.90 -21.88
C LEU A 464 0.78 -36.55 -21.28
N GLY A 465 1.39 -37.42 -20.45
CA GLY A 465 2.62 -37.10 -19.72
C GLY A 465 2.44 -36.00 -18.67
N LEU A 466 1.23 -35.85 -18.11
CA LEU A 466 0.84 -34.78 -17.20
C LEU A 466 0.64 -35.27 -15.76
N GLN A 467 0.62 -34.34 -14.81
CA GLN A 467 0.29 -34.66 -13.41
C GLN A 467 -1.14 -35.22 -13.29
N LYS A 468 -1.32 -36.28 -12.48
CA LYS A 468 -2.60 -36.99 -12.26
C LYS A 468 -3.77 -36.08 -11.85
N SER A 469 -3.50 -34.94 -11.22
CA SER A 469 -4.54 -33.98 -10.79
C SER A 469 -5.06 -33.08 -11.92
N LEU A 470 -4.37 -33.01 -13.06
CA LEU A 470 -4.63 -32.02 -14.09
C LEU A 470 -5.92 -32.28 -14.90
N PRO A 471 -6.24 -33.52 -15.32
CA PRO A 471 -7.54 -33.83 -15.91
C PRO A 471 -8.73 -33.52 -14.99
N GLY A 472 -8.57 -33.70 -13.68
CA GLY A 472 -9.59 -33.33 -12.70
C GLY A 472 -9.87 -31.83 -12.68
N LYS A 473 -8.83 -31.01 -12.83
CA LYS A 473 -8.95 -29.54 -12.88
C LYS A 473 -9.60 -29.04 -14.17
N TRP A 474 -9.39 -29.73 -15.29
CA TRP A 474 -10.07 -29.46 -16.56
C TRP A 474 -11.56 -29.78 -16.50
N ILE A 475 -11.90 -30.95 -15.95
CA ILE A 475 -13.31 -31.38 -15.78
C ILE A 475 -14.07 -30.41 -14.86
N ASN A 476 -13.45 -30.00 -13.75
CA ASN A 476 -14.06 -29.09 -12.79
C ASN A 476 -14.05 -27.60 -13.25
N GLY A 477 -13.54 -27.29 -14.44
CA GLY A 477 -13.47 -25.92 -14.97
C GLY A 477 -12.46 -24.99 -14.28
N THR A 478 -11.76 -25.46 -13.24
CA THR A 478 -10.76 -24.68 -12.48
C THR A 478 -9.50 -24.32 -13.28
N ARG A 479 -9.26 -25.01 -14.41
CA ARG A 479 -8.16 -24.71 -15.33
C ARG A 479 -8.62 -24.96 -16.77
N LYS A 480 -8.31 -24.03 -17.68
CA LYS A 480 -8.58 -24.21 -19.11
C LYS A 480 -7.63 -25.27 -19.71
N ILE A 481 -8.14 -26.04 -20.67
CA ILE A 481 -7.33 -26.97 -21.48
C ILE A 481 -6.49 -26.10 -22.43
N GLN A 482 -5.18 -26.32 -22.47
CA GLN A 482 -4.30 -25.59 -23.38
C GLN A 482 -4.53 -26.07 -24.83
N PRO A 483 -4.34 -25.22 -25.86
CA PRO A 483 -4.60 -25.57 -27.25
C PRO A 483 -3.91 -26.87 -27.71
N LEU A 484 -2.67 -27.10 -27.28
CA LEU A 484 -1.93 -28.34 -27.56
C LEU A 484 -2.67 -29.60 -27.07
N HIS A 485 -3.16 -29.57 -25.83
CA HIS A 485 -3.90 -30.68 -25.24
C HIS A 485 -5.31 -30.80 -25.82
N GLN A 486 -5.93 -29.67 -26.21
CA GLN A 486 -7.24 -29.65 -26.84
C GLN A 486 -7.20 -30.34 -28.22
N LYS A 487 -6.13 -30.12 -29.00
CA LYS A 487 -5.89 -30.82 -30.26
C LYS A 487 -5.79 -32.33 -30.06
N LEU A 488 -4.98 -32.78 -29.09
CA LEU A 488 -4.83 -34.21 -28.77
C LEU A 488 -6.12 -34.85 -28.24
N LEU A 489 -6.89 -34.11 -27.45
CA LEU A 489 -8.19 -34.59 -26.94
C LEU A 489 -9.21 -34.72 -28.05
N TRP A 490 -9.26 -33.79 -29.00
CA TRP A 490 -10.08 -33.93 -30.19
C TRP A 490 -9.62 -35.07 -31.08
N GLU A 491 -8.32 -35.25 -31.26
CA GLU A 491 -7.78 -36.37 -32.04
C GLU A 491 -8.15 -37.73 -31.43
N TRP A 492 -8.09 -37.85 -30.10
CA TRP A 492 -8.37 -39.12 -29.44
C TRP A 492 -9.87 -39.34 -29.21
N LEU A 493 -10.59 -38.36 -28.67
CA LEU A 493 -11.96 -38.48 -28.19
C LEU A 493 -13.01 -37.87 -29.13
N ALA A 494 -12.67 -37.55 -30.38
CA ALA A 494 -13.61 -36.94 -31.33
C ALA A 494 -14.97 -37.65 -31.43
N PRO A 495 -15.07 -38.99 -31.54
CA PRO A 495 -16.35 -39.68 -31.64
C PRO A 495 -17.23 -39.43 -30.41
N GLU A 496 -16.67 -39.57 -29.21
CA GLU A 496 -17.38 -39.43 -27.94
C GLU A 496 -17.69 -37.96 -27.62
N LEU A 497 -16.78 -37.05 -27.95
CA LEU A 497 -16.98 -35.60 -27.79
C LEU A 497 -18.07 -35.09 -28.74
N ASN A 498 -18.08 -35.54 -30.00
CA ASN A 498 -19.13 -35.16 -30.94
C ASN A 498 -20.48 -35.75 -30.52
N GLN A 499 -20.53 -36.97 -29.98
CA GLN A 499 -21.75 -37.55 -29.43
C GLN A 499 -22.28 -36.73 -28.25
N VAL A 500 -21.42 -36.44 -27.26
CA VAL A 500 -21.80 -35.72 -26.03
C VAL A 500 -22.17 -34.25 -26.26
N MET A 501 -21.65 -33.61 -27.31
CA MET A 501 -21.91 -32.20 -27.61
C MET A 501 -22.94 -31.97 -28.72
N SER A 502 -23.51 -33.04 -29.29
CA SER A 502 -24.62 -32.96 -30.25
C SER A 502 -25.99 -33.25 -29.61
N ASP A 503 -25.99 -33.84 -28.41
CA ASP A 503 -27.14 -33.96 -27.49
C ASP A 503 -27.22 -32.74 -26.56
#